data_AF-A0A352MB03-F1
#
_entry.id   AF-A0A352MB03-F1
#
_cell.length_a   1.000
_cell.length_b   1.000
_cell.length_c   1.000
_cell.angle_alpha   90.00
_cell.angle_beta   90.00
_cell.angle_gamma   90.00
#
_symmetry.space_group_name_H-M   'P 1'
#
loop_
_entity.id
_entity.type
_entity.pdbx_description
1 polymer ?
#
loop_
_entity_poly.entity_id
_entity_poly.type
_entity_poly.pdbx_seq_one_letter_code
_entity_poly.pdbx_strand_id
1 'polypeptide(L)'
;MSKTYIPKEISWLSFNERVLQEAENREVPLIERFKFLGIYSNNLDEFFRVRVATLKRLSQFGSKSHDILGYSPKATLKKVNEIVLEQNSRFEKIYTSLLQELAKHNIHIINEKELNQEQADFVRDYFLKEVRNRLMPFLIDKDGELPNLTDDAIYLAISLTKKNVEKKKYALLEIPSDVLPRLVVLPDKDDGKYLIFLDDVIRFGLKDIFFIFDFDEIFAYTVKLTKDA
;
A
#
# COMPACT_ATOMS: atom_id res chain seq x y z
N MET A 1 27.80 -32.41 17.18
CA MET A 1 27.25 -31.04 17.06
C MET A 1 25.94 -31.15 16.30
N SER A 2 24.79 -30.75 16.87
CA SER A 2 23.54 -30.74 16.11
C SER A 2 23.66 -29.66 15.04
N LYS A 3 23.35 -29.99 13.78
CA LYS A 3 23.26 -29.00 12.71
C LYS A 3 22.12 -28.05 13.03
N THR A 4 22.42 -26.79 13.33
CA THR A 4 21.41 -25.74 13.47
C THR A 4 20.92 -25.36 12.09
N TYR A 5 19.72 -25.82 11.72
CA TYR A 5 19.09 -25.44 10.46
C TYR A 5 18.39 -24.08 10.61
N ILE A 6 18.65 -23.16 9.68
CA ILE A 6 17.91 -21.90 9.59
C ILE A 6 16.61 -22.18 8.83
N PRO A 7 15.44 -21.78 9.34
CA PRO A 7 14.19 -21.93 8.61
C PRO A 7 14.26 -21.24 7.25
N LYS A 8 13.77 -21.91 6.20
CA LYS A 8 13.85 -21.40 4.81
C LYS A 8 13.15 -20.05 4.64
N GLU A 9 12.10 -19.78 5.41
CA GLU A 9 11.38 -18.51 5.40
C GLU A 9 12.26 -17.36 5.92
N ILE A 10 13.06 -17.61 6.96
CA ILE A 10 13.99 -16.62 7.52
C ILE A 10 15.13 -16.36 6.53
N SER A 11 15.68 -17.41 5.93
CA SER A 11 16.70 -17.27 4.89
C SER A 11 16.17 -16.50 3.67
N TRP A 12 14.89 -16.65 3.32
CA TRP A 12 14.26 -15.91 2.23
C TRP A 12 14.12 -14.42 2.59
N LEU A 13 13.71 -14.08 3.82
CA LEU A 13 13.65 -12.68 4.26
C LEU A 13 15.02 -12.01 4.24
N SER A 14 16.09 -12.71 4.61
CA SER A 14 17.46 -12.20 4.46
C SER A 14 17.87 -12.01 2.99
N PHE A 15 17.34 -12.83 2.07
CA PHE A 15 17.52 -12.58 0.64
C PHE A 15 16.79 -11.31 0.21
N ASN A 16 15.52 -11.13 0.58
CA ASN A 16 14.75 -9.94 0.19
C ASN A 16 15.34 -8.67 0.83
N GLU A 17 15.92 -8.77 2.03
CA GLU A 17 16.65 -7.66 2.66
C GLU A 17 17.80 -7.14 1.79
N ARG A 18 18.47 -7.99 1.00
CA ARG A 18 19.51 -7.53 0.08
C ARG A 18 18.95 -6.65 -1.04
N VAL A 19 17.71 -6.86 -1.45
CA VAL A 19 17.01 -5.97 -2.38
C VAL A 19 16.79 -4.60 -1.72
N LEU A 20 16.46 -4.57 -0.43
CA LEU A 20 16.32 -3.33 0.34
C LEU A 20 17.66 -2.61 0.49
N GLN A 21 18.79 -3.33 0.58
CA GLN A 21 20.14 -2.74 0.59
C GLN A 21 20.47 -2.03 -0.73
N GLU A 22 20.02 -2.54 -1.88
CA GLU A 22 20.19 -1.84 -3.15
C GLU A 22 19.41 -0.51 -3.21
N ALA A 23 18.25 -0.43 -2.53
CA ALA A 23 17.52 0.83 -2.38
C ALA A 23 18.25 1.85 -1.47
N GLU A 24 19.15 1.40 -0.60
CA GLU A 24 19.99 2.26 0.24
C GLU A 24 21.30 2.68 -0.42
N ASN A 25 21.77 1.90 -1.40
CA ASN A 25 23.06 2.09 -2.01
C ASN A 25 23.12 3.40 -2.83
N ARG A 26 23.88 4.39 -2.36
CA ARG A 26 24.03 5.69 -3.03
C ARG A 26 24.76 5.63 -4.38
N GLU A 27 25.44 4.53 -4.67
CA GLU A 27 26.03 4.29 -6.00
C GLU A 27 24.97 3.90 -7.04
N VAL A 28 23.79 3.44 -6.59
CA VAL A 28 22.65 3.14 -7.46
C VAL A 28 21.91 4.45 -7.79
N PRO A 29 21.61 4.72 -9.08
CA PRO A 29 20.84 5.90 -9.48
C PRO A 29 19.54 6.05 -8.71
N LEU A 30 19.17 7.30 -8.37
CA LEU A 30 18.04 7.60 -7.48
C LEU A 30 16.73 6.90 -7.89
N ILE A 31 16.39 6.92 -9.18
CA ILE A 31 15.16 6.30 -9.68
C ILE A 31 15.22 4.77 -9.61
N GLU A 32 16.40 4.17 -9.82
CA GLU A 32 16.59 2.72 -9.67
C GLU A 32 16.41 2.30 -8.20
N ARG A 33 16.81 3.13 -7.23
CA ARG A 33 16.53 2.87 -5.80
C ARG A 33 15.04 2.82 -5.48
N PHE A 34 14.21 3.68 -6.07
CA PHE A 34 12.75 3.57 -5.97
C PHE A 34 12.22 2.26 -6.57
N LYS A 35 12.78 1.82 -7.70
CA LYS A 35 12.41 0.52 -8.29
C LYS A 35 12.77 -0.64 -7.37
N PHE A 36 13.92 -0.60 -6.68
CA PHE A 36 14.27 -1.60 -5.69
C PHE A 36 13.31 -1.64 -4.49
N LEU A 37 12.78 -0.49 -4.03
CA LEU A 37 11.68 -0.49 -3.05
C LEU A 37 10.44 -1.20 -3.61
N GLY A 38 10.07 -0.93 -4.87
CA GLY A 38 8.98 -1.64 -5.55
C GLY A 38 9.20 -3.15 -5.67
N ILE A 39 10.41 -3.58 -6.03
CA ILE A 39 10.79 -5.00 -6.13
C ILE A 39 10.73 -5.66 -4.75
N TYR A 40 11.28 -5.02 -3.71
CA TYR A 40 11.23 -5.51 -2.34
C TYR A 40 9.78 -5.74 -1.88
N SER A 41 8.88 -4.78 -2.11
CA SER A 41 7.47 -4.87 -1.74
C SER A 41 6.74 -5.97 -2.51
N ASN A 42 6.94 -6.06 -3.83
CA ASN A 42 6.31 -7.10 -4.65
C ASN A 42 6.78 -8.51 -4.26
N ASN A 43 8.07 -8.68 -3.94
CA ASN A 43 8.60 -9.94 -3.44
C ASN A 43 7.97 -10.29 -2.08
N LEU A 44 7.81 -9.31 -1.20
CA LEU A 44 7.23 -9.50 0.13
C LEU A 44 5.76 -9.92 0.03
N ASP A 45 4.98 -9.32 -0.86
CA ASP A 45 3.60 -9.71 -1.13
C ASP A 45 3.50 -11.18 -1.56
N GLU A 46 4.35 -11.60 -2.50
CA GLU A 46 4.42 -13.01 -2.94
C GLU A 46 4.83 -13.96 -1.80
N PHE A 47 5.76 -13.52 -0.94
CA PHE A 47 6.15 -14.28 0.24
C PHE A 47 4.98 -14.49 1.20
N PHE A 48 4.14 -13.48 1.42
CA PHE A 48 2.95 -13.62 2.25
C PHE A 48 1.92 -14.57 1.62
N ARG A 49 1.61 -14.38 0.32
CA ARG A 49 0.65 -15.20 -0.43
C ARG A 49 0.97 -16.68 -0.39
N VAL A 50 2.24 -17.03 -0.60
CA VAL A 50 2.64 -18.43 -0.81
C VAL A 50 3.26 -19.03 0.46
N ARG A 51 4.29 -18.39 1.00
CA ARG A 51 5.15 -18.99 2.04
C ARG A 51 4.54 -18.84 3.42
N VAL A 52 4.05 -17.64 3.77
CA VAL A 52 3.40 -17.42 5.07
C VAL A 52 2.10 -18.18 5.16
N ALA A 53 1.27 -18.20 4.10
CA ALA A 53 0.06 -19.02 4.05
C ALA A 53 0.36 -20.50 4.31
N THR A 54 1.36 -21.07 3.63
CA THR A 54 1.79 -22.46 3.85
C THR A 54 2.28 -22.70 5.27
N LEU A 55 3.11 -21.81 5.81
CA LEU A 55 3.64 -21.92 7.16
C LEU A 55 2.51 -21.82 8.22
N LYS A 56 1.50 -20.97 7.98
CA LYS A 56 0.31 -20.83 8.80
C LYS A 56 -0.53 -22.11 8.82
N ARG A 57 -0.78 -22.72 7.66
CA ARG A 57 -1.43 -24.04 7.55
C ARG A 57 -0.66 -25.10 8.35
N LEU A 58 0.66 -25.19 8.17
CA LEU A 58 1.51 -26.15 8.89
C LEU A 58 1.49 -25.95 10.41
N SER A 59 1.39 -24.70 10.88
CA SER A 59 1.32 -24.39 12.31
C SER A 59 0.07 -24.94 13.01
N GLN A 60 -1.00 -25.24 12.26
CA GLN A 60 -2.24 -25.81 12.80
C GLN A 60 -2.14 -27.32 13.04
N PHE A 61 -1.16 -28.01 12.44
CA PHE A 61 -0.98 -29.47 12.58
C PHE A 61 -0.16 -29.92 13.80
N GLY A 62 0.24 -29.00 14.69
CA GLY A 62 0.89 -29.32 15.96
C GLY A 62 2.25 -30.02 15.79
N SER A 63 2.57 -30.97 16.67
CA SER A 63 3.89 -31.63 16.76
C SER A 63 4.32 -32.35 15.47
N LYS A 64 3.36 -32.89 14.69
CA LYS A 64 3.65 -33.57 13.41
C LYS A 64 4.34 -32.65 12.39
N SER A 65 4.11 -31.34 12.47
CA SER A 65 4.77 -30.36 11.59
C SER A 65 6.24 -30.14 11.94
N HIS A 66 6.61 -30.30 13.21
CA HIS A 66 7.99 -30.16 13.67
C HIS A 66 8.87 -31.29 13.15
N ASP A 67 8.35 -32.52 13.17
CA ASP A 67 9.05 -33.71 12.69
C ASP A 67 9.30 -33.68 11.18
N ILE A 68 8.42 -33.00 10.41
CA ILE A 68 8.53 -32.84 8.95
C ILE A 68 9.53 -31.74 8.57
N LEU A 69 9.52 -30.61 9.28
CA LEU A 69 10.32 -29.43 8.91
C LEU A 69 11.68 -29.36 9.61
N GLY A 70 11.83 -30.02 10.76
CA GLY A 70 12.99 -29.88 11.64
C GLY A 70 13.03 -28.56 12.44
N TYR A 71 11.99 -27.73 12.35
CA TYR A 71 11.82 -26.49 13.11
C TYR A 71 10.33 -26.22 13.42
N SER A 72 10.03 -25.29 14.33
CA SER A 72 8.65 -25.00 14.77
C SER A 72 8.00 -23.94 13.87
N PRO A 73 6.91 -24.26 13.13
CA PRO A 73 6.22 -23.28 12.29
C PRO A 73 5.69 -22.07 13.06
N LYS A 74 5.17 -22.30 14.27
CA LYS A 74 4.63 -21.22 15.11
C LYS A 74 5.71 -20.25 15.57
N ALA A 75 6.89 -20.78 15.94
CA ALA A 75 8.03 -19.94 16.29
C ALA A 75 8.57 -19.20 15.06
N THR A 76 8.62 -19.86 13.90
CA THR A 76 9.04 -19.24 12.64
C THR A 76 8.09 -18.12 12.21
N LEU A 77 6.76 -18.29 12.32
CA LEU A 77 5.79 -17.22 12.02
C LEU A 77 5.99 -15.98 12.89
N LYS A 78 6.21 -16.19 14.20
CA LYS A 78 6.53 -15.09 15.12
C LYS A 78 7.79 -14.37 14.66
N LYS A 79 8.85 -15.12 14.31
CA LYS A 79 10.12 -14.53 13.89
C LYS A 79 10.03 -13.81 12.54
N VAL A 80 9.27 -14.36 11.60
CA VAL A 80 8.93 -13.71 10.33
C VAL A 80 8.29 -12.36 10.58
N ASN A 81 7.28 -12.28 11.45
CA ASN A 81 6.62 -11.01 11.78
C ASN A 81 7.58 -9.99 12.40
N GLU A 82 8.44 -10.42 13.34
CA GLU A 82 9.47 -9.55 13.92
C GLU A 82 10.41 -8.95 12.86
N ILE A 83 10.92 -9.79 11.95
CA ILE A 83 11.84 -9.36 10.89
C ILE A 83 11.13 -8.42 9.90
N VAL A 84 9.89 -8.74 9.50
CA VAL A 84 9.13 -7.90 8.57
C VAL A 84 8.85 -6.53 9.17
N LEU A 85 8.50 -6.44 10.46
CA LEU A 85 8.28 -5.15 11.13
C LEU A 85 9.57 -4.31 11.18
N GLU A 86 10.72 -4.95 11.46
CA GLU A 86 12.02 -4.29 11.44
C GLU A 86 12.37 -3.77 10.04
N GLN A 87 12.24 -4.62 9.02
CA GLN A 87 12.53 -4.26 7.63
C GLN A 87 11.55 -3.20 7.10
N ASN A 88 10.28 -3.21 7.51
CA ASN A 88 9.32 -2.15 7.16
C ASN A 88 9.72 -0.80 7.78
N SER A 89 10.18 -0.77 9.04
CA SER A 89 10.70 0.47 9.62
C SER A 89 11.90 1.02 8.85
N ARG A 90 12.75 0.15 8.33
CA ARG A 90 13.87 0.52 7.46
C ARG A 90 13.40 1.02 6.10
N PHE A 91 12.44 0.32 5.47
CA PHE A 91 11.79 0.74 4.22
C PHE A 91 11.26 2.18 4.28
N GLU A 92 10.51 2.52 5.34
CA GLU A 92 9.95 3.87 5.50
C GLU A 92 11.03 4.96 5.61
N LYS A 93 12.14 4.66 6.30
CA LYS A 93 13.28 5.58 6.41
C LYS A 93 13.96 5.79 5.07
N ILE A 94 14.15 4.72 4.30
CA ILE A 94 14.73 4.78 2.95
C ILE A 94 13.82 5.61 2.06
N TYR A 95 12.53 5.25 1.98
CA TYR A 95 11.55 5.95 1.17
C TYR A 95 11.52 7.45 1.48
N THR A 96 11.46 7.83 2.76
CA THR A 96 11.52 9.22 3.19
C THR A 96 12.82 9.92 2.74
N SER A 97 13.96 9.25 2.88
CA SER A 97 15.26 9.79 2.41
C SER A 97 15.28 9.98 0.89
N LEU A 98 14.72 9.03 0.12
CA LEU A 98 14.66 9.12 -1.33
C LEU A 98 13.74 10.26 -1.80
N LEU A 99 12.62 10.51 -1.11
CA LEU A 99 11.77 11.68 -1.37
C LEU A 99 12.53 13.00 -1.13
N GLN A 100 13.33 13.07 -0.06
CA GLN A 100 14.17 14.24 0.21
C GLN A 100 15.27 14.41 -0.85
N GLU A 101 15.84 13.33 -1.37
CA GLU A 101 16.80 13.39 -2.47
C GLU A 101 16.14 13.84 -3.79
N LEU A 102 14.93 13.36 -4.10
CA LEU A 102 14.16 13.84 -5.26
C LEU A 102 13.89 15.35 -5.19
N ALA A 103 13.54 15.85 -4.01
CA ALA A 103 13.28 17.27 -3.81
C ALA A 103 14.52 18.14 -4.11
N LYS A 104 15.75 17.63 -3.88
CA LYS A 104 17.00 18.33 -4.26
C LYS A 104 17.19 18.43 -5.78
N HIS A 105 16.54 17.55 -6.54
CA HIS A 105 16.47 17.61 -8.00
C HIS A 105 15.23 18.38 -8.50
N ASN A 106 14.56 19.13 -7.62
CA ASN A 106 13.32 19.87 -7.89
C ASN A 106 12.16 19.00 -8.39
N ILE A 107 12.12 17.74 -7.95
CA ILE A 107 11.04 16.79 -8.20
C ILE A 107 10.33 16.51 -6.88
N HIS A 108 9.02 16.78 -6.85
CA HIS A 108 8.22 16.72 -5.64
C HIS A 108 7.04 15.78 -5.83
N ILE A 109 6.84 14.86 -4.90
CA ILE A 109 5.61 14.07 -4.80
C ILE A 109 4.79 14.67 -3.67
N ILE A 110 3.63 15.23 -4.01
CA ILE A 110 2.75 15.96 -3.08
C ILE A 110 1.38 15.29 -2.98
N ASN A 111 0.65 15.57 -1.89
CA ASN A 111 -0.70 15.06 -1.67
C ASN A 111 -1.78 16.12 -1.92
N GLU A 112 -3.05 15.75 -1.75
CA GLU A 112 -4.23 16.58 -2.04
C GLU A 112 -4.33 17.85 -1.18
N LYS A 113 -3.59 17.92 -0.08
CA LYS A 113 -3.57 19.06 0.86
C LYS A 113 -2.46 20.07 0.57
N GLU A 114 -1.55 19.73 -0.34
CA GLU A 114 -0.36 20.51 -0.66
C GLU A 114 -0.46 21.21 -2.04
N LEU A 115 -1.58 20.99 -2.74
CA LEU A 115 -1.85 21.57 -4.06
C LEU A 115 -1.97 23.09 -4.00
N ASN A 116 -1.35 23.79 -4.95
CA ASN A 116 -1.68 25.18 -5.23
C ASN A 116 -3.00 25.29 -6.02
N GLN A 117 -3.48 26.51 -6.28
CA GLN A 117 -4.76 26.72 -6.98
C GLN A 117 -4.76 26.13 -8.41
N GLU A 118 -3.71 26.36 -9.18
CA GLU A 118 -3.60 25.85 -10.56
C GLU A 118 -3.58 24.31 -10.61
N GLN A 119 -2.81 23.69 -9.72
CA GLN A 119 -2.73 22.24 -9.59
C GLN A 119 -4.06 21.66 -9.08
N ALA A 120 -4.75 22.33 -8.16
CA ALA A 120 -6.07 21.91 -7.70
C ALA A 120 -7.12 21.97 -8.83
N ASP A 121 -7.06 22.99 -9.69
CA ASP A 121 -7.95 23.10 -10.85
C ASP A 121 -7.64 22.02 -11.89
N PHE A 122 -6.35 21.74 -12.14
CA PHE A 122 -5.92 20.60 -12.97
C PHE A 122 -6.40 19.27 -12.41
N VAL A 123 -6.20 19.01 -11.11
CA VAL A 123 -6.62 17.76 -10.44
C VAL A 123 -8.13 17.61 -10.51
N ARG A 124 -8.90 18.68 -10.31
CA ARG A 124 -10.37 18.65 -10.46
C ARG A 124 -10.79 18.27 -11.86
N ASP A 125 -10.19 18.88 -12.89
CA ASP A 125 -10.51 18.60 -14.29
C ASP A 125 -10.16 17.15 -14.67
N TYR A 126 -8.95 16.71 -14.32
CA TYR A 126 -8.50 15.33 -14.53
C TYR A 126 -9.40 14.33 -13.79
N PHE A 127 -9.76 14.64 -12.54
CA PHE A 127 -10.68 13.81 -11.77
C PHE A 127 -12.05 13.67 -12.45
N LEU A 128 -12.67 14.77 -12.84
CA LEU A 128 -14.02 14.74 -13.44
C LEU A 128 -14.04 14.07 -14.82
N LYS A 129 -13.03 14.33 -15.66
CA LYS A 129 -12.98 13.82 -17.03
C LYS A 129 -12.52 12.38 -17.11
N GLU A 130 -11.45 12.05 -16.39
CA GLU A 130 -10.79 10.75 -16.49
C GLU A 130 -11.10 9.84 -15.31
N VAL A 131 -10.90 10.29 -14.08
CA VAL A 131 -10.91 9.37 -12.94
C VAL A 131 -12.33 8.96 -12.54
N ARG A 132 -13.26 9.91 -12.42
CA ARG A 132 -14.59 9.74 -11.81
C ARG A 132 -15.43 8.65 -12.47
N ASN A 133 -15.34 8.51 -13.78
CA ASN A 133 -16.11 7.55 -14.59
C ASN A 133 -15.61 6.10 -14.43
N ARG A 134 -14.42 5.92 -13.85
CA ARG A 134 -13.79 4.61 -13.58
C ARG A 134 -13.97 4.17 -12.12
N LEU A 135 -14.67 4.98 -11.33
CA LEU A 135 -14.85 4.76 -9.90
C LEU A 135 -16.27 4.29 -9.57
N MET A 136 -16.36 3.13 -8.92
CA MET A 136 -17.61 2.58 -8.42
C MET A 136 -17.54 2.39 -6.90
N PRO A 137 -18.20 3.26 -6.10
CA PRO A 137 -18.25 3.11 -4.66
C PRO A 137 -19.12 1.93 -4.25
N PHE A 138 -18.59 1.06 -3.38
CA PHE A 138 -19.34 -0.01 -2.73
C PHE A 138 -19.71 0.41 -1.32
N LEU A 139 -20.99 0.65 -1.05
CA LEU A 139 -21.45 0.95 0.30
C LEU A 139 -21.42 -0.31 1.16
N ILE A 140 -20.86 -0.20 2.37
CA ILE A 140 -20.85 -1.30 3.34
C ILE A 140 -22.03 -1.10 4.29
N ASP A 141 -22.94 -2.09 4.31
CA ASP A 141 -23.98 -2.20 5.31
C ASP A 141 -23.57 -3.25 6.37
N LYS A 142 -24.03 -3.08 7.62
CA LYS A 142 -23.66 -3.99 8.73
C LYS A 142 -24.17 -5.41 8.51
N ASP A 143 -25.33 -5.52 7.87
CA ASP A 143 -26.03 -6.79 7.65
C ASP A 143 -25.88 -7.29 6.20
N GLY A 144 -25.10 -6.58 5.37
CA GLY A 144 -24.86 -6.93 3.97
C GLY A 144 -23.61 -7.79 3.79
N GLU A 145 -23.64 -8.66 2.79
CA GLU A 145 -22.41 -9.35 2.35
C GLU A 145 -21.47 -8.36 1.67
N LEU A 146 -20.18 -8.44 1.99
CA LEU A 146 -19.17 -7.69 1.25
C LEU A 146 -19.14 -8.19 -0.20
N PRO A 147 -18.99 -7.29 -1.19
CA PRO A 147 -18.82 -7.70 -2.57
C PRO A 147 -17.55 -8.56 -2.71
N ASN A 148 -17.46 -9.34 -3.78
CA ASN A 148 -16.23 -10.07 -4.07
C ASN A 148 -15.14 -9.07 -4.45
N LEU A 149 -14.27 -8.74 -3.50
CA LEU A 149 -13.18 -7.81 -3.68
C LEU A 149 -12.08 -8.44 -4.57
N THR A 150 -11.57 -7.64 -5.48
CA THR A 150 -10.48 -7.96 -6.39
C THR A 150 -9.23 -8.29 -5.56
N ASP A 151 -8.60 -9.42 -5.86
CA ASP A 151 -7.37 -9.82 -5.20
C ASP A 151 -6.22 -8.89 -5.62
N ASP A 152 -5.33 -8.57 -4.68
CA ASP A 152 -4.16 -7.69 -4.88
C ASP A 152 -4.49 -6.22 -5.21
N ALA A 153 -5.78 -5.85 -5.29
CA ALA A 153 -6.23 -4.50 -5.55
C ALA A 153 -6.11 -3.59 -4.31
N ILE A 154 -5.90 -2.30 -4.58
CA ILE A 154 -5.83 -1.25 -3.56
C ILE A 154 -7.21 -0.58 -3.48
N TYR A 155 -7.71 -0.44 -2.26
CA TYR A 155 -8.98 0.21 -1.97
C TYR A 155 -8.77 1.41 -1.05
N LEU A 156 -9.64 2.42 -1.19
CA LEU A 156 -9.91 3.37 -0.12
C LEU A 156 -11.10 2.87 0.69
N ALA A 157 -10.87 2.56 1.97
CA ALA A 157 -11.92 2.39 2.97
C ALA A 157 -12.34 3.76 3.48
N ILE A 158 -13.59 4.13 3.22
CA ILE A 158 -14.13 5.46 3.42
C ILE A 158 -15.12 5.43 4.58
N SER A 159 -15.03 6.42 5.46
CA SER A 159 -16.01 6.66 6.53
C SER A 159 -16.60 8.06 6.36
N LEU A 160 -17.93 8.11 6.25
CA LEU A 160 -18.72 9.34 6.24
C LEU A 160 -19.34 9.50 7.63
N THR A 161 -19.12 10.66 8.25
CA THR A 161 -19.65 10.98 9.57
C THR A 161 -20.48 12.25 9.53
N LYS A 162 -21.57 12.26 10.31
CA LYS A 162 -22.41 13.44 10.51
C LYS A 162 -22.41 13.77 12.00
N LYS A 163 -22.08 15.01 12.34
CA LYS A 163 -22.11 15.55 13.71
C LYS A 163 -23.54 15.40 14.23
N ASN A 164 -23.66 14.88 15.45
CA ASN A 164 -24.94 14.56 16.12
C ASN A 164 -25.70 13.33 15.58
N VAL A 165 -25.10 12.53 14.68
CA VAL A 165 -25.65 11.22 14.28
C VAL A 165 -24.62 10.13 14.60
N GLU A 166 -25.00 9.18 15.44
CA GLU A 166 -24.09 8.08 15.84
C GLU A 166 -23.79 7.12 14.67
N LYS A 167 -24.74 7.00 13.73
CA LYS A 167 -24.63 6.08 12.59
C LYS A 167 -23.67 6.64 11.53
N LYS A 168 -22.47 6.05 11.45
CA LYS A 168 -21.52 6.24 10.35
C LYS A 168 -21.94 5.45 9.12
N LYS A 169 -21.62 5.96 7.93
CA LYS A 169 -21.67 5.19 6.68
C LYS A 169 -20.26 4.82 6.26
N TYR A 170 -20.13 3.64 5.68
CA TYR A 170 -18.85 3.15 5.19
C TYR A 170 -18.96 2.83 3.72
N ALA A 171 -17.87 3.01 2.99
CA ALA A 171 -17.76 2.62 1.61
C ALA A 171 -16.36 2.08 1.29
N LEU A 172 -16.26 1.26 0.26
CA LEU A 172 -15.00 0.88 -0.37
C LEU A 172 -14.96 1.48 -1.76
N LEU A 173 -13.78 1.93 -2.17
CA LEU A 173 -13.55 2.46 -3.49
C LEU A 173 -12.25 1.87 -4.03
N GLU A 174 -12.37 1.03 -5.06
CA GLU A 174 -11.21 0.45 -5.72
C GLU A 174 -10.44 1.54 -6.46
N ILE A 175 -9.11 1.51 -6.36
CA ILE A 175 -8.24 2.44 -7.08
C ILE A 175 -7.91 1.83 -8.45
N PRO A 176 -8.32 2.46 -9.58
CA PRO A 176 -8.23 1.87 -10.90
C PRO A 176 -6.80 2.00 -11.50
N SER A 177 -5.81 1.48 -10.79
CA SER A 177 -4.39 1.54 -11.18
C SER A 177 -4.00 0.60 -12.31
N ASP A 178 -4.92 -0.28 -12.72
CA ASP A 178 -4.83 -1.16 -13.89
C ASP A 178 -5.08 -0.40 -15.21
N VAL A 179 -5.90 0.65 -15.18
CA VAL A 179 -6.28 1.45 -16.35
C VAL A 179 -5.81 2.90 -16.31
N LEU A 180 -5.42 3.41 -15.13
CA LEU A 180 -4.89 4.77 -14.95
C LEU A 180 -3.48 4.75 -14.36
N PRO A 181 -2.62 5.70 -14.76
CA PRO A 181 -1.29 5.81 -14.17
C PRO A 181 -1.39 6.11 -12.67
N ARG A 182 -0.59 5.39 -11.88
CA ARG A 182 -0.55 5.54 -10.41
C ARG A 182 0.02 6.89 -9.96
N LEU A 183 0.87 7.50 -10.78
CA LEU A 183 1.44 8.83 -10.58
C LEU A 183 0.98 9.74 -11.72
N VAL A 184 0.44 10.90 -11.37
CA VAL A 184 -0.01 11.93 -12.32
C VAL A 184 0.94 13.11 -12.20
N VAL A 185 1.44 13.59 -13.35
CA VAL A 185 2.26 14.81 -13.40
C VAL A 185 1.35 16.02 -13.35
N LEU A 186 1.62 16.93 -12.42
CA LEU A 186 0.91 18.18 -12.23
C LEU A 186 1.55 19.32 -13.04
N PRO A 187 0.84 20.43 -13.27
CA PRO A 187 1.44 21.65 -13.78
C PRO A 187 2.67 22.05 -12.97
N ASP A 188 3.72 22.43 -13.70
CA ASP A 188 4.99 22.88 -13.12
C ASP A 188 4.80 24.16 -12.30
N LYS A 189 5.59 24.32 -11.25
CA LYS A 189 5.65 25.54 -10.43
C LYS A 189 7.10 25.85 -10.13
N ASP A 190 7.53 27.11 -10.32
CA ASP A 190 8.88 27.57 -9.98
C ASP A 190 9.99 26.64 -10.53
N ASP A 191 9.89 26.27 -11.81
CA ASP A 191 10.77 25.31 -12.52
C ASP A 191 10.84 23.89 -11.91
N GLY A 192 9.92 23.55 -10.99
CA GLY A 192 9.82 22.25 -10.33
C GLY A 192 8.83 21.30 -11.00
N LYS A 193 9.13 20.01 -10.92
CA LYS A 193 8.24 18.93 -11.35
C LYS A 193 7.44 18.42 -10.17
N TYR A 194 6.13 18.36 -10.33
CA TYR A 194 5.21 17.91 -9.28
C TYR A 194 4.46 16.67 -9.74
N LEU A 195 4.39 15.66 -8.86
CA LEU A 195 3.61 14.46 -9.07
C LEU A 195 2.63 14.29 -7.90
N ILE A 196 1.50 13.65 -8.18
CA ILE A 196 0.51 13.26 -7.17
C ILE A 196 0.12 11.80 -7.39
N PHE A 197 -0.13 11.07 -6.31
CA PHE A 197 -0.67 9.71 -6.42
C PHE A 197 -2.14 9.74 -6.85
N LEU A 198 -2.55 8.73 -7.61
CA LEU A 198 -3.95 8.57 -8.00
C LEU A 198 -4.89 8.47 -6.78
N ASP A 199 -4.42 7.91 -5.66
CA ASP A 199 -5.13 7.89 -4.39
C ASP A 199 -5.51 9.29 -3.93
N ASP A 200 -4.58 10.23 -4.03
CA ASP A 200 -4.74 11.60 -3.55
C ASP A 200 -5.63 12.41 -4.51
N VAL A 201 -5.56 12.13 -5.82
CA VAL A 201 -6.54 12.62 -6.79
C VAL A 201 -7.95 12.14 -6.44
N ILE A 202 -8.10 10.87 -6.06
CA ILE A 202 -9.40 10.33 -5.62
C ILE A 202 -9.83 10.95 -4.29
N ARG A 203 -8.92 11.11 -3.32
CA ARG A 203 -9.16 11.79 -2.02
C ARG A 203 -9.67 13.21 -2.22
N PHE A 204 -9.07 13.95 -3.15
CA PHE A 204 -9.50 15.29 -3.54
C PHE A 204 -10.96 15.29 -4.02
N GLY A 205 -11.33 14.34 -4.88
CA GLY A 205 -12.68 14.23 -5.47
C GLY A 205 -13.72 13.51 -4.62
N LEU A 206 -13.41 13.07 -3.39
CA LEU A 206 -14.36 12.26 -2.60
C LEU A 206 -15.68 12.99 -2.31
N LYS A 207 -15.64 14.32 -2.11
CA LYS A 207 -16.86 15.11 -1.90
C LYS A 207 -17.79 15.05 -3.12
N ASP A 208 -17.24 15.06 -4.33
CA ASP A 208 -17.99 14.92 -5.58
C ASP A 208 -18.52 13.49 -5.78
N ILE A 209 -17.87 12.47 -5.23
CA ILE A 209 -18.36 11.08 -5.29
C ILE A 209 -19.56 10.90 -4.36
N PHE A 210 -19.45 11.40 -3.13
CA PHE A 210 -20.41 11.14 -2.06
C PHE A 210 -21.40 12.30 -1.84
N PHE A 211 -21.52 13.25 -2.78
CA PHE A 211 -22.35 14.45 -2.67
C PHE A 211 -23.84 14.18 -2.33
N ILE A 212 -24.36 13.00 -2.69
CA ILE A 212 -25.73 12.59 -2.39
C ILE A 212 -25.95 12.26 -0.90
N PHE A 213 -24.88 12.03 -0.15
CA PHE A 213 -24.94 11.74 1.27
C PHE A 213 -24.79 13.02 2.08
N ASP A 214 -25.51 13.06 3.19
CA ASP A 214 -25.42 14.11 4.17
C ASP A 214 -24.34 13.74 5.20
N PHE A 215 -23.20 14.43 5.15
CA PHE A 215 -22.05 14.22 6.03
C PHE A 215 -21.33 15.54 6.32
N ASP A 216 -20.70 15.63 7.49
CA ASP A 216 -19.85 16.76 7.89
C ASP A 216 -18.36 16.47 7.63
N GLU A 217 -17.95 15.22 7.82
CA GLU A 217 -16.56 14.81 7.65
C GLU A 217 -16.47 13.51 6.83
N ILE A 218 -15.38 13.40 6.09
CA ILE A 218 -15.04 12.26 5.26
C ILE A 218 -13.61 11.84 5.55
N PHE A 219 -13.43 10.58 5.88
CA PHE A 219 -12.13 9.97 6.11
C PHE A 219 -11.92 8.85 5.11
N ALA A 220 -10.70 8.73 4.59
CA ALA A 220 -10.32 7.66 3.68
C ALA A 220 -9.02 7.01 4.14
N TYR A 221 -9.00 5.69 4.16
CA TYR A 221 -7.88 4.88 4.61
C TYR A 221 -7.51 3.92 3.49
N THR A 222 -6.24 3.93 3.07
CA THR A 222 -5.80 3.00 2.03
C THR A 222 -5.67 1.61 2.65
N VAL A 223 -6.31 0.63 2.02
CA VAL A 223 -6.24 -0.78 2.41
C VAL A 223 -5.94 -1.62 1.17
N LYS A 224 -5.14 -2.66 1.35
CA LYS A 224 -4.86 -3.66 0.32
C LYS A 224 -5.29 -5.01 0.88
N LEU A 225 -5.95 -5.80 0.05
CA LEU A 225 -6.39 -7.14 0.41
C LEU A 225 -5.65 -8.14 -0.46
N THR A 226 -5.21 -9.23 0.17
CA THR A 226 -4.52 -10.30 -0.52
C THR A 226 -5.11 -11.62 -0.04
N LYS A 227 -5.51 -12.47 -0.99
CA LYS A 227 -6.02 -13.81 -0.73
C LYS A 227 -4.83 -14.79 -0.70
N ASP A 228 -4.91 -15.78 0.19
CA ASP A 228 -3.90 -16.85 0.27
C ASP A 228 -3.92 -17.69 -1.02
N ALA A 229 -2.74 -18.12 -1.48
CA ALA A 229 -2.58 -19.06 -2.60
C ALA A 229 -2.71 -20.54 -2.18
#